data_AF-C4JP99-F1
#
_entry.id   AF-C4JP99-F1
#
_cell.length_a   1.000
_cell.length_b   1.000
_cell.length_c   1.000
_cell.angle_alpha   90.00
_cell.angle_beta   90.00
_cell.angle_gamma   90.00
#
_symmetry.space_group_name_H-M   'P 1'
#
loop_
_entity.id
_entity.type
_entity.pdbx_description
1 polymer ?
#
loop_
_entity_poly.entity_id
_entity_poly.type
_entity_poly.pdbx_seq_one_letter_code
_entity_poly.pdbx_strand_id
1 'polypeptide(L)'
;MRTYDDTFSGEKIYPGKEVAKKRTRRTVKHQRAIVGASLDVIKERRSMRPEARLAARQAAIKEGKEKKQAAEKQKREKARTAAAASRGQTSRIQSKQGAKGSAPKVAAKSR
;
A
#
# COMPACT_ATOMS: atom_id res chain seq x y z
N MET A 1 26.81 13.88 64.30
CA MET A 1 25.39 13.62 63.99
C MET A 1 24.69 13.26 65.30
N ARG A 2 23.94 14.17 65.94
CA ARG A 2 23.27 13.88 67.23
C ARG A 2 21.88 13.30 66.97
N THR A 3 21.59 12.17 67.59
CA THR A 3 20.25 11.57 67.65
C THR A 3 19.52 12.15 68.85
N TYR A 4 18.29 12.58 68.65
CA TYR A 4 17.42 13.05 69.73
C TYR A 4 16.48 11.91 70.11
N ASP A 5 16.32 11.62 71.39
CA ASP A 5 15.29 10.69 71.85
C ASP A 5 14.00 11.49 72.14
N ASP A 6 12.84 11.01 71.66
CA ASP A 6 11.53 11.64 71.90
C ASP A 6 11.16 11.54 73.39
N THR A 7 10.83 12.66 74.01
CA THR A 7 10.73 12.78 75.47
C THR A 7 9.45 12.17 76.07
N PHE A 8 8.47 11.80 75.25
CA PHE A 8 7.24 11.14 75.71
C PHE A 8 7.28 9.61 75.59
N SER A 9 7.99 9.07 74.60
CA SER A 9 7.95 7.65 74.22
C SER A 9 9.31 6.94 74.22
N GLY A 10 10.43 7.67 74.23
CA GLY A 10 11.78 7.12 74.35
C GLY A 10 12.40 6.58 73.05
N GLU A 11 11.85 6.89 71.87
CA GLU A 11 12.40 6.44 70.59
C GLU A 11 13.45 7.41 69.99
N LYS A 12 14.48 6.84 69.35
CA LYS A 12 15.59 7.58 68.69
C LYS A 12 15.19 8.23 67.37
N ILE A 13 15.14 9.56 67.38
CA ILE A 13 15.00 10.47 66.24
C ILE A 13 16.40 10.80 65.67
N TYR A 14 16.65 10.39 64.43
CA TYR A 14 17.90 10.69 63.70
C TYR A 14 17.63 11.83 62.70
N PRO A 15 18.42 12.93 62.69
CA PRO A 15 18.31 13.96 61.66
C PRO A 15 18.79 13.38 60.33
N GLY A 16 17.90 13.26 59.35
CA GLY A 16 18.20 12.58 58.07
C GLY A 16 17.87 11.09 58.05
N LYS A 17 17.02 10.58 58.96
CA LYS A 17 16.23 9.35 58.71
C LYS A 17 15.26 9.64 57.55
N GLU A 18 15.79 9.92 56.37
CA GLU A 18 15.04 10.13 55.16
C GLU A 18 14.47 8.79 54.72
N VAL A 19 13.23 8.52 55.14
CA VAL A 19 12.41 7.49 54.53
C VAL A 19 12.23 7.91 53.08
N ALA A 20 13.05 7.37 52.17
CA ALA A 20 12.95 7.64 50.75
C ALA A 20 11.51 7.39 50.30
N LYS A 21 10.85 8.45 49.82
CA LYS A 21 9.43 8.39 49.44
C LYS A 21 9.28 7.37 48.32
N LYS A 22 8.65 6.22 48.60
CA LYS A 22 8.43 5.18 47.58
C LYS A 22 7.60 5.79 46.45
N ARG A 23 8.20 5.93 45.27
CA ARG A 23 7.51 6.45 44.09
C ARG A 23 6.46 5.44 43.64
N THR A 24 5.19 5.81 43.72
CA THR A 24 4.10 4.99 43.20
C THR A 24 4.17 4.95 41.67
N ARG A 25 4.11 3.75 41.07
CA ARG A 25 4.00 3.62 39.61
C ARG A 25 2.59 4.03 39.20
N ARG A 26 2.48 5.01 38.30
CA ARG A 26 1.21 5.41 37.67
C ARG A 26 1.09 4.72 36.32
N THR A 27 -0.05 4.09 36.05
CA THR A 27 -0.36 3.53 34.73
C THR A 27 -1.34 4.44 34.01
N VAL A 28 -1.09 4.71 32.72
CA VAL A 28 -1.99 5.51 31.89
C VAL A 28 -3.01 4.59 31.22
N LYS A 29 -4.27 5.02 31.16
CA LYS A 29 -5.36 4.28 30.53
C LYS A 29 -5.68 4.88 29.16
N HIS A 30 -5.71 4.04 28.13
CA HIS A 30 -6.01 4.43 26.76
C HIS A 30 -7.30 3.77 26.26
N GLN A 31 -8.39 3.99 26.99
CA GLN A 31 -9.71 3.37 26.74
C GLN A 31 -10.73 4.40 26.22
N ARG A 32 -10.29 5.38 25.43
CA ARG A 32 -11.17 6.41 24.86
C ARG A 32 -11.64 6.03 23.46
N ALA A 33 -12.92 6.28 23.16
CA ALA A 33 -13.48 6.13 21.82
C ALA A 33 -12.88 7.17 20.86
N ILE A 34 -12.96 6.91 19.55
CA ILE A 34 -12.50 7.83 18.51
C ILE A 34 -13.74 8.26 17.71
N VAL A 35 -13.79 9.51 17.24
CA VAL A 35 -14.88 9.96 16.35
C VAL A 35 -14.92 9.05 15.11
N GLY A 36 -16.08 8.49 14.81
CA GLY A 36 -16.26 7.54 13.70
C GLY A 36 -16.00 6.07 14.05
N ALA A 37 -15.56 5.72 15.27
CA ALA A 37 -15.46 4.33 15.72
C ALA A 37 -15.66 4.19 17.24
N SER A 38 -16.62 3.36 17.64
CA SER A 38 -16.84 3.05 19.06
C SER A 38 -15.70 2.21 19.65
N LEU A 39 -15.58 2.23 20.98
CA LEU A 39 -14.55 1.47 21.70
C LEU A 39 -14.61 -0.02 21.43
N ASP A 40 -15.81 -0.57 21.29
CA ASP A 40 -16.01 -2.01 21.17
C ASP A 40 -15.58 -2.51 19.79
N VAL A 41 -15.91 -1.76 18.72
CA VAL A 41 -15.43 -2.05 17.36
C VAL A 41 -13.90 -2.00 17.29
N ILE A 42 -13.26 -1.07 17.99
CA ILE A 42 -11.80 -0.99 18.04
C ILE A 42 -11.20 -2.21 18.75
N LYS A 43 -11.80 -2.65 19.87
CA LYS A 43 -11.34 -3.83 20.62
C LYS A 43 -11.48 -5.10 19.80
N GLU A 44 -12.60 -5.30 19.13
CA GLU A 44 -12.86 -6.46 18.26
C GLU A 44 -11.85 -6.55 17.11
N ARG A 45 -11.58 -5.44 16.43
CA ARG A 45 -10.55 -5.42 15.37
C ARG A 45 -9.15 -5.72 15.92
N ARG A 46 -8.85 -5.26 17.14
CA ARG A 46 -7.57 -5.49 17.83
C ARG A 46 -7.44 -6.90 18.41
N SER A 47 -8.53 -7.57 18.76
CA SER A 47 -8.50 -8.94 19.29
C SER A 47 -8.48 -10.01 18.20
N MET A 48 -8.70 -9.65 16.92
CA MET A 48 -8.60 -10.60 15.81
C MET A 48 -7.26 -11.35 15.81
N ARG A 49 -7.35 -12.68 15.70
CA ARG A 49 -6.17 -13.56 15.70
C ARG A 49 -5.22 -13.21 14.54
N PRO A 50 -3.90 -13.34 14.73
CA PRO A 50 -2.93 -13.02 13.69
C PRO A 50 -3.14 -13.84 12.41
N GLU A 51 -3.59 -15.09 12.52
CA GLU A 51 -3.89 -15.96 11.37
C GLU A 51 -5.01 -15.39 10.48
N ALA A 52 -6.12 -14.93 11.08
CA ALA A 52 -7.22 -14.29 10.35
C ALA A 52 -6.76 -12.99 9.67
N ARG A 53 -5.86 -12.22 10.30
CA ARG A 53 -5.26 -11.02 9.69
C ARG A 53 -4.37 -11.36 8.50
N LEU A 54 -3.58 -12.41 8.62
CA LEU A 54 -2.71 -12.87 7.54
C LEU A 54 -3.52 -13.37 6.34
N ALA A 55 -4.61 -14.11 6.59
CA ALA A 55 -5.53 -14.55 5.54
C ALA A 55 -6.16 -13.35 4.80
N ALA A 56 -6.68 -12.36 5.53
CA ALA A 56 -7.23 -11.14 4.93
C ALA A 56 -6.16 -10.35 4.13
N ARG A 57 -4.93 -10.27 4.64
CA ARG A 57 -3.81 -9.65 3.94
C ARG A 57 -3.47 -10.38 2.65
N GLN A 58 -3.42 -11.71 2.68
CA GLN A 58 -3.13 -12.53 1.50
C GLN A 58 -4.25 -12.40 0.45
N ALA A 59 -5.51 -12.40 0.87
CA ALA A 59 -6.65 -12.16 -0.03
C ALA A 59 -6.55 -10.79 -0.72
N ALA A 60 -6.28 -9.73 0.04
CA ALA A 60 -6.09 -8.38 -0.52
C ALA A 60 -4.90 -8.30 -1.49
N ILE A 61 -3.81 -9.00 -1.20
CA ILE A 61 -2.65 -9.08 -2.11
C ILE A 61 -3.01 -9.80 -3.41
N LYS A 62 -3.77 -10.90 -3.34
CA LYS A 62 -4.23 -11.65 -4.52
C LYS A 62 -5.14 -10.78 -5.39
N GLU A 63 -6.16 -10.18 -4.80
CA GLU A 63 -7.07 -9.27 -5.50
C GLU A 63 -6.32 -8.09 -6.13
N GLY A 64 -5.35 -7.50 -5.40
CA GLY A 64 -4.51 -6.43 -5.93
C GLY A 64 -3.64 -6.86 -7.12
N LYS A 65 -3.12 -8.09 -7.10
CA LYS A 65 -2.36 -8.65 -8.23
C LYS A 65 -3.28 -8.96 -9.43
N GLU A 66 -4.45 -9.53 -9.19
CA GLU A 66 -5.45 -9.82 -10.22
C GLU A 66 -5.95 -8.53 -10.91
N LYS A 67 -6.24 -7.48 -10.14
CA LYS A 67 -6.59 -6.15 -10.69
C LYS A 67 -5.47 -5.58 -11.57
N LYS A 68 -4.20 -5.70 -11.15
CA LYS A 68 -3.06 -5.27 -11.97
C LYS A 68 -2.92 -6.08 -13.26
N GLN A 69 -3.04 -7.41 -13.18
CA GLN A 69 -3.00 -8.27 -14.36
C GLN A 69 -4.17 -8.01 -15.31
N ALA A 70 -5.38 -7.79 -14.79
CA ALA A 70 -6.54 -7.44 -15.59
C ALA A 70 -6.36 -6.09 -16.30
N ALA A 71 -5.85 -5.08 -15.58
CA ALA A 71 -5.52 -3.78 -16.19
C ALA A 71 -4.44 -3.90 -17.27
N GLU A 72 -3.44 -4.75 -17.07
CA GLU A 72 -2.39 -5.00 -18.05
C GLU A 72 -2.91 -5.76 -19.27
N LYS A 73 -3.74 -6.79 -19.08
CA LYS A 73 -4.41 -7.52 -20.17
C LYS A 73 -5.28 -6.58 -21.00
N GLN A 74 -6.07 -5.72 -20.36
CA GLN A 74 -6.86 -4.71 -21.07
C GLN A 74 -5.99 -3.73 -21.86
N LYS A 75 -4.83 -3.31 -21.33
CA LYS A 75 -3.89 -2.46 -22.08
C LYS A 75 -3.29 -3.18 -23.28
N ARG A 76 -2.90 -4.45 -23.12
CA ARG A 76 -2.35 -5.28 -24.19
C ARG A 76 -3.40 -5.60 -25.28
N GLU A 77 -4.65 -5.84 -24.89
CA GLU A 77 -5.75 -6.04 -25.82
C GLU A 77 -6.08 -4.78 -26.61
N LYS A 78 -6.14 -3.61 -25.95
CA LYS A 78 -6.29 -2.31 -26.62
C LYS A 78 -5.14 -2.02 -27.60
N ALA A 79 -3.91 -2.36 -27.23
CA ALA A 79 -2.76 -2.23 -28.12
C ALA A 79 -2.83 -3.21 -29.31
N ARG A 80 -3.30 -4.45 -29.09
CA ARG A 80 -3.44 -5.47 -30.13
C ARG A 80 -4.56 -5.14 -31.10
N THR A 81 -5.69 -4.61 -30.63
CA THR A 81 -6.79 -4.15 -31.50
C THR A 81 -6.41 -2.90 -32.28
N ALA A 82 -5.68 -1.96 -31.68
CA ALA A 82 -5.13 -0.82 -32.40
C ALA A 82 -4.13 -1.23 -33.49
N ALA A 83 -3.27 -2.22 -33.22
CA ALA A 83 -2.33 -2.77 -34.20
C ALA A 83 -2.99 -3.65 -35.29
N ALA A 84 -4.15 -4.26 -34.99
CA ALA A 84 -4.94 -4.98 -35.99
C ALA A 84 -5.72 -4.00 -36.88
N ALA A 85 -6.24 -2.90 -36.31
CA ALA A 85 -6.87 -1.81 -37.05
C ALA A 85 -5.88 -1.12 -38.01
N SER A 86 -4.60 -1.01 -37.64
CA SER A 86 -3.57 -0.47 -38.54
C SER A 86 -3.12 -1.45 -39.64
N ARG A 87 -3.39 -2.76 -39.49
CA ARG A 87 -3.10 -3.78 -40.52
C ARG A 87 -4.22 -3.94 -41.55
N GLY A 88 -5.44 -3.48 -41.26
CA GLY A 88 -6.58 -3.52 -42.18
C GLY A 88 -6.70 -2.32 -43.14
N GLN A 89 -5.83 -1.31 -43.01
CA GLN A 89 -5.81 -0.10 -43.83
C GLN A 89 -4.52 0.00 -44.67
N THR A 90 -4.08 -1.13 -45.23
CA THR A 90 -3.20 -1.13 -46.41
C THR A 90 -3.96 -1.72 -47.59
N SER A 91 -5.15 -1.18 -47.88
CA SER A 91 -5.47 -0.97 -49.28
C SER A 91 -4.46 0.07 -49.75
N ARG A 92 -3.41 -0.43 -50.38
CA ARG A 92 -2.35 0.35 -51.05
C ARG A 92 -3.05 1.55 -51.69
N ILE A 93 -2.96 2.74 -51.07
CA ILE A 93 -3.34 3.99 -51.72
C ILE A 93 -2.27 4.16 -52.79
N GLN A 94 -2.46 3.48 -53.90
CA GLN A 94 -1.76 3.74 -55.14
C GLN A 94 -2.17 5.17 -55.45
N SER A 95 -1.30 6.12 -55.15
CA SER A 95 -1.40 7.45 -55.72
C SER A 95 -1.55 7.26 -57.23
N LYS A 96 -2.38 8.10 -57.87
CA LYS A 96 -2.58 8.10 -59.34
C LYS A 96 -1.26 8.14 -60.14
N GLN A 97 -0.15 8.45 -59.48
CA GLN A 97 1.20 8.49 -60.02
C GLN A 97 1.84 7.10 -60.17
N GLY A 98 1.42 6.08 -59.42
CA GLY A 98 1.90 4.71 -59.55
C GLY A 98 1.14 3.83 -60.56
N ALA A 99 0.09 4.36 -61.18
CA ALA A 99 -0.72 3.66 -62.19
C ALA A 99 -0.23 3.87 -63.63
N LYS A 100 0.73 4.79 -63.84
CA LYS A 100 1.43 4.94 -65.12
C LYS A 100 2.70 4.11 -65.05
N GLY A 101 2.57 2.82 -65.37
CA GLY A 101 3.71 1.92 -65.54
C GLY A 101 4.74 2.52 -66.50
N SER A 102 6.01 2.20 -66.28
CA SER A 102 7.13 2.61 -67.13
C SER A 102 6.82 2.32 -68.61
N ALA A 103 7.08 3.29 -69.48
CA ALA A 103 6.85 3.19 -70.91
C ALA A 103 7.49 1.90 -71.49
N PRO A 104 6.79 1.14 -72.34
CA PRO A 104 7.35 -0.07 -72.93
C PRO A 104 8.55 0.30 -73.80
N LYS A 105 9.67 -0.40 -73.58
CA LYS A 105 10.91 -0.22 -74.34
C LYS A 105 10.65 -0.61 -75.80
N VAL A 106 10.80 0.35 -76.71
CA VAL A 106 10.58 0.18 -78.14
C VAL A 106 11.53 -0.91 -78.66
N ALA A 107 10.97 -2.01 -79.14
CA ALA A 107 11.74 -3.06 -79.82
C ALA A 107 12.07 -2.58 -81.23
N ALA A 108 13.35 -2.53 -81.58
CA ALA A 108 13.80 -2.25 -82.93
C ALA A 108 13.39 -3.42 -83.84
N LYS A 109 12.41 -3.18 -84.71
CA LYS A 109 12.14 -4.04 -85.87
C LYS A 109 12.74 -3.36 -87.10
N SER A 110 13.99 -3.69 -87.39
CA SER A 110 14.55 -3.46 -88.72
C SER A 110 14.27 -4.67 -89.62
N ARG A 111 14.04 -4.36 -90.89
CA ARG A 111 14.05 -5.29 -92.03
C ARG A 111 15.38 -6.02 -92.15
#